data_AF-A0A2V9FZV0-F1
#
_entry.id   AF-A0A2V9FZV0-F1
#
_cell.length_a   1.000
_cell.length_b   1.000
_cell.length_c   1.000
_cell.angle_alpha   90.00
_cell.angle_beta   90.00
_cell.angle_gamma   90.00
#
_symmetry.space_group_name_H-M   'P 1'
#
loop_
_entity.id
_entity.type
_entity.pdbx_description
1 polymer ?
#
loop_
_entity_poly.entity_id
_entity_poly.type
_entity_poly.pdbx_seq_one_letter_code
_entity_poly.pdbx_strand_id
1 'polypeptide(L)'
;MPPLTKATYYFRFYLARALDHVGMGNQYLQLLGPWRAMVSLGLTTWAEQPEPTRSDSHAWSAHPNYDFLTIVAGIRPRTPGFATVLVAPHLGSLKHLSAAVANPKGMIEAEYTVEHSRVKAIITLPADVSGELLWNGKTSSLHAGKQELQLPLE
;
A
#
# COMPACT_ATOMS: atom_id res chain seq x y z
N MET A 1 24.05 25.90 -0.83
CA MET A 1 22.92 25.37 -1.60
C MET A 1 21.67 26.13 -1.19
N PRO A 2 20.81 26.58 -2.13
CA PRO A 2 19.52 27.14 -1.75
C PRO A 2 18.68 26.09 -1.01
N PRO A 3 17.80 26.51 -0.08
CA PRO A 3 16.93 25.60 0.64
C PRO A 3 15.97 24.89 -0.33
N LEU A 4 15.91 23.57 -0.23
CA LEU A 4 14.97 22.76 -1.00
C LEU A 4 13.58 22.90 -0.40
N THR A 5 12.59 23.20 -1.23
CA THR A 5 11.19 23.23 -0.80
C THR A 5 10.72 21.81 -0.46
N LYS A 6 9.86 21.68 0.56
CA LYS A 6 9.27 20.39 0.93
C LYS A 6 8.18 20.03 -0.07
N ALA A 7 7.99 18.74 -0.32
CA ALA A 7 6.87 18.25 -1.11
C ALA A 7 5.52 18.63 -0.46
N THR A 8 4.66 19.29 -1.23
CA THR A 8 3.25 19.50 -0.89
C THR A 8 2.48 18.16 -0.90
N TYR A 9 1.22 18.16 -0.46
CA TYR A 9 0.43 16.93 -0.41
C TYR A 9 0.35 16.23 -1.77
N TYR A 10 0.14 16.98 -2.86
CA TYR A 10 0.19 16.48 -4.23
C TYR A 10 1.50 15.72 -4.55
N PHE A 11 2.66 16.36 -4.35
CA PHE A 11 3.94 15.77 -4.71
C PHE A 11 4.36 14.58 -3.82
N ARG A 12 3.72 14.42 -2.65
CA ARG A 12 3.98 13.26 -1.78
C ARG A 12 3.56 11.94 -2.39
N PHE A 13 2.68 11.92 -3.39
CA PHE A 13 2.44 10.71 -4.19
C PHE A 13 3.73 10.19 -4.81
N TYR A 14 4.47 11.06 -5.49
CA TYR A 14 5.71 10.69 -6.15
C TYR A 14 6.82 10.36 -5.15
N LEU A 15 6.81 10.99 -3.97
CA LEU A 15 7.69 10.59 -2.87
C LEU A 15 7.43 9.14 -2.44
N ALA A 16 6.16 8.73 -2.27
CA ALA A 16 5.80 7.36 -1.93
C ALA A 16 6.19 6.36 -3.04
N ARG A 17 6.00 6.74 -4.32
CA ARG A 17 6.46 5.93 -5.47
C ARG A 17 7.98 5.75 -5.48
N ALA A 18 8.73 6.83 -5.22
CA ALA A 18 10.19 6.77 -5.16
C ALA A 18 10.67 5.89 -4.01
N LEU A 19 10.05 6.02 -2.82
CA LEU A 19 10.36 5.21 -1.65
C LEU A 19 10.13 3.71 -1.91
N ASP A 20 8.98 3.36 -2.51
CA ASP A 20 8.67 1.99 -2.90
C ASP A 20 9.68 1.46 -3.94
N HIS A 21 9.99 2.27 -4.95
CA HIS A 21 10.91 1.90 -6.03
C HIS A 21 12.33 1.57 -5.55
N VAL A 22 12.81 2.25 -4.51
CA VAL A 22 14.13 1.97 -3.90
C VAL A 22 14.09 0.87 -2.84
N GLY A 23 12.98 0.14 -2.72
CA GLY A 23 12.83 -0.98 -1.78
C GLY A 23 12.58 -0.55 -0.33
N MET A 24 12.24 0.72 -0.10
CA MET A 24 12.03 1.29 1.24
C MET A 24 10.54 1.35 1.63
N GLY A 25 9.66 0.59 0.97
CA GLY A 25 8.21 0.60 1.20
C GLY A 25 7.78 0.41 2.66
N ASN A 26 8.54 -0.32 3.47
CA ASN A 26 8.28 -0.49 4.92
C ASN A 26 8.31 0.84 5.71
N GLN A 27 8.91 1.90 5.17
CA GLN A 27 8.92 3.24 5.77
C GLN A 27 7.68 4.07 5.41
N TYR A 28 6.81 3.59 4.52
CA TYR A 28 5.66 4.36 4.04
C TYR A 28 4.77 4.90 5.17
N LEU A 29 4.52 4.10 6.22
CA LEU A 29 3.68 4.53 7.36
C LEU A 29 4.24 5.76 8.08
N GLN A 30 5.55 6.00 8.03
CA GLN A 30 6.20 7.17 8.60
C GLN A 30 5.90 8.44 7.77
N LEU A 31 5.63 8.29 6.47
CA LEU A 31 5.26 9.41 5.60
C LEU A 31 3.84 9.95 5.90
N LEU A 32 3.01 9.20 6.63
CA LEU A 32 1.61 9.54 6.92
C LEU A 32 1.43 10.70 7.92
N GLY A 33 2.51 11.27 8.45
CA GLY A 33 2.48 12.38 9.41
C GLY A 33 1.50 13.52 9.04
N PRO A 34 1.52 14.06 7.80
CA PRO A 34 0.60 15.13 7.42
C PRO A 34 -0.88 14.73 7.45
N TRP A 35 -1.22 13.51 7.05
CA TRP A 35 -2.61 13.02 7.08
C TRP A 35 -3.09 12.80 8.51
N ARG A 36 -2.21 12.32 9.41
CA ARG A 36 -2.52 12.26 10.84
C ARG A 36 -2.79 13.65 11.41
N ALA A 37 -2.00 14.65 11.03
CA ALA A 37 -2.22 16.04 11.44
C ALA A 37 -3.55 16.59 10.94
N MET A 38 -3.94 16.33 9.68
CA MET A 38 -5.26 16.71 9.15
C MET A 38 -6.39 16.09 9.98
N VAL A 39 -6.31 14.78 10.29
CA VAL A 39 -7.30 14.11 11.14
C VAL A 39 -7.34 14.73 12.55
N SER A 40 -6.18 15.06 13.14
CA SER A 40 -6.12 15.73 14.45
C SER A 40 -6.73 17.14 14.46
N LEU A 41 -6.76 17.81 13.30
CA LEU A 41 -7.45 19.09 13.13
C LEU A 41 -8.97 18.94 12.91
N GLY A 42 -9.49 17.71 12.84
CA GLY A 42 -10.90 17.41 12.63
C GLY A 42 -11.32 17.38 11.16
N LEU A 43 -10.37 17.40 10.21
CA LEU A 43 -10.70 17.25 8.80
C LEU A 43 -11.24 15.83 8.53
N THR A 44 -12.36 15.78 7.81
CA THR A 44 -12.98 14.54 7.32
C THR A 44 -12.69 14.29 5.83
N THR A 45 -11.94 15.21 5.20
CA THR A 45 -11.45 15.14 3.82
C THR A 45 -9.97 15.55 3.77
N TRP A 46 -9.35 15.55 2.59
CA TRP A 46 -7.91 15.82 2.46
C TRP A 46 -7.64 17.21 1.90
N ALA A 47 -6.92 18.05 2.65
CA ALA A 47 -6.61 19.41 2.23
C ALA A 47 -5.75 19.46 0.96
N GLU A 48 -5.84 20.58 0.25
CA GLU A 48 -5.12 20.82 -1.01
C GLU A 48 -3.60 20.89 -0.80
N GLN A 49 -3.16 21.56 0.27
CA GLN A 49 -1.77 21.81 0.61
C GLN A 49 -1.62 22.07 2.13
N PRO A 50 -0.39 22.10 2.68
CA PRO A 50 -0.17 22.60 4.04
C PRO A 50 -0.67 24.05 4.21
N GLU A 51 -1.03 24.44 5.42
CA GLU A 51 -1.49 25.81 5.71
C GLU A 51 -0.51 26.89 5.22
N PRO A 52 -1.02 28.02 4.68
CA PRO A 52 -2.43 28.31 4.43
C PRO A 52 -3.00 27.52 3.25
N THR A 53 -4.15 26.86 3.44
CA THR A 53 -4.85 26.13 2.35
C THR A 53 -6.09 26.89 1.86
N ARG A 54 -6.39 26.77 0.56
CA ARG A 54 -7.63 27.30 -0.03
C ARG A 54 -8.79 26.31 0.07
N SER A 55 -8.49 25.00 0.08
CA SER A 55 -9.48 23.92 0.13
C SER A 55 -9.06 22.82 1.10
N ASP A 56 -10.01 22.37 1.93
CA ASP A 56 -9.85 21.22 2.83
C ASP A 56 -10.26 19.88 2.19
N SER A 57 -10.79 19.92 0.95
CA SER A 57 -11.28 18.75 0.23
C SER A 57 -10.71 18.70 -1.18
N HIS A 58 -9.67 17.89 -1.37
CA HIS A 58 -8.97 17.73 -2.64
C HIS A 58 -8.47 16.29 -2.83
N ALA A 59 -9.04 15.61 -3.83
CA ALA A 59 -8.76 14.18 -4.09
C ALA A 59 -7.29 13.90 -4.42
N TRP A 60 -6.55 14.88 -4.92
CA TRP A 60 -5.12 14.77 -5.20
C TRP A 60 -4.22 14.67 -3.96
N SER A 61 -4.82 14.66 -2.77
CA SER A 61 -4.16 14.45 -1.49
C SER A 61 -4.60 13.12 -0.88
N ALA A 62 -5.51 12.38 -1.52
CA ALA A 62 -6.06 11.12 -1.06
C ALA A 62 -5.14 9.91 -1.30
N HIS A 63 -3.83 10.13 -1.41
CA HIS A 63 -2.83 9.09 -1.70
C HIS A 63 -2.90 7.89 -0.77
N PRO A 64 -3.15 8.03 0.56
CA PRO A 64 -3.23 6.87 1.43
C PRO A 64 -4.25 5.83 0.99
N ASN A 65 -5.36 6.22 0.35
CA ASN A 65 -6.36 5.29 -0.16
C ASN A 65 -5.77 4.34 -1.21
N TYR A 66 -4.83 4.82 -2.03
CA TYR A 66 -4.14 4.03 -3.03
C TYR A 66 -2.91 3.31 -2.45
N ASP A 67 -2.13 4.00 -1.63
CA ASP A 67 -0.85 3.51 -1.11
C ASP A 67 -1.02 2.42 -0.05
N PHE A 68 -2.11 2.44 0.75
CA PHE A 68 -2.42 1.33 1.65
C PHE A 68 -2.66 0.03 0.88
N LEU A 69 -3.33 0.10 -0.28
CA LEU A 69 -3.63 -1.07 -1.09
C LEU A 69 -2.40 -1.54 -1.87
N THR A 70 -1.63 -0.61 -2.44
CA THR A 70 -0.56 -0.92 -3.39
C THR A 70 0.82 -1.06 -2.77
N ILE A 71 1.14 -0.32 -1.71
CA ILE A 71 2.42 -0.44 -0.97
C ILE A 71 2.22 -1.34 0.25
N VAL A 72 1.28 -1.00 1.12
CA VAL A 72 1.19 -1.65 2.45
C VAL A 72 0.65 -3.08 2.32
N ALA A 73 -0.50 -3.26 1.67
CA ALA A 73 -1.03 -4.57 1.31
C ALA A 73 -0.31 -5.19 0.12
N GLY A 74 0.36 -4.37 -0.69
CA GLY A 74 1.21 -4.82 -1.79
C GLY A 74 0.47 -5.27 -3.04
N ILE A 75 -0.84 -5.07 -3.14
CA ILE A 75 -1.67 -5.62 -4.22
C ILE A 75 -1.62 -4.66 -5.42
N ARG A 76 -1.02 -5.11 -6.52
CA ARG A 76 -0.88 -4.31 -7.75
C ARG A 76 -1.05 -5.15 -9.01
N PRO A 77 -1.52 -4.56 -10.12
CA PRO A 77 -1.54 -5.25 -11.40
C PRO A 77 -0.11 -5.56 -11.83
N ARG A 78 0.13 -6.80 -12.25
CA ARG A 78 1.40 -7.18 -12.89
C ARG A 78 1.35 -7.00 -14.40
N THR A 79 0.15 -7.11 -14.98
CA THR A 79 -0.14 -6.93 -16.40
C THR A 79 -1.30 -5.96 -16.61
N PRO A 80 -1.39 -5.29 -17.77
CA PRO A 80 -2.57 -4.49 -18.12
C PRO A 80 -3.86 -5.30 -17.97
N GLY A 81 -4.91 -4.68 -17.42
CA GLY A 81 -6.20 -5.34 -17.19
C GLY A 81 -6.24 -6.32 -16.02
N PHE A 82 -5.18 -6.39 -15.20
CA PHE A 82 -5.10 -7.27 -14.01
C PHE A 82 -5.30 -8.77 -14.34
N ALA A 83 -4.87 -9.24 -15.52
CA ALA A 83 -4.87 -10.68 -15.83
C ALA A 83 -3.94 -11.46 -14.87
N THR A 84 -2.87 -10.80 -14.42
CA THR A 84 -2.00 -11.28 -13.35
C THR A 84 -1.80 -10.21 -12.28
N VAL A 85 -1.70 -10.64 -11.03
CA VAL A 85 -1.47 -9.78 -9.86
C VAL A 85 -0.06 -9.99 -9.29
N LEU A 86 0.53 -8.92 -8.80
CA LEU A 86 1.70 -8.98 -7.92
C LEU A 86 1.26 -8.56 -6.53
N VAL A 87 1.55 -9.39 -5.54
CA VAL A 87 1.36 -9.13 -4.13
C VAL A 87 2.75 -8.93 -3.51
N ALA A 88 3.07 -7.73 -3.03
CA ALA A 88 4.38 -7.38 -2.48
C ALA A 88 4.21 -6.47 -1.25
N PRO A 89 3.81 -7.02 -0.10
CA PRO A 89 3.40 -6.22 1.06
C PRO A 89 4.57 -5.55 1.79
N HIS A 90 4.31 -4.35 2.29
CA HIS A 90 5.22 -3.58 3.14
C HIS A 90 4.53 -3.22 4.46
N LEU A 91 4.52 -4.17 5.40
CA LEU A 91 3.77 -4.06 6.65
C LEU A 91 4.31 -2.97 7.60
N GLY A 92 5.58 -2.59 7.47
CA GLY A 92 6.21 -1.62 8.37
C GLY A 92 6.07 -2.04 9.83
N SER A 93 5.40 -1.22 10.64
CA SER A 93 5.13 -1.49 12.06
C SER A 93 3.81 -2.21 12.34
N LEU A 94 3.00 -2.52 11.32
CA LEU A 94 1.70 -3.18 11.52
C LEU A 94 1.88 -4.62 11.99
N LYS A 95 1.01 -5.04 12.92
CA LYS A 95 0.93 -6.44 13.39
C LYS A 95 -0.16 -7.23 12.68
N HIS A 96 -1.15 -6.54 12.16
CA HIS A 96 -2.24 -7.09 11.38
C HIS A 96 -2.60 -6.11 10.26
N LEU A 97 -2.97 -6.66 9.10
CA LEU A 97 -3.49 -5.92 7.96
C LEU A 97 -4.49 -6.81 7.23
N SER A 98 -5.68 -6.30 6.94
CA SER A 98 -6.64 -6.90 6.03
C SER A 98 -6.99 -5.87 4.96
N ALA A 99 -6.94 -6.27 3.70
CA ALA A 99 -7.21 -5.41 2.55
C ALA A 99 -7.86 -6.20 1.42
N ALA A 100 -8.67 -5.49 0.63
CA ALA A 100 -9.30 -6.04 -0.57
C ALA A 100 -9.25 -5.01 -1.71
N VAL A 101 -8.93 -5.48 -2.92
CA VAL A 101 -8.85 -4.66 -4.14
C VAL A 101 -9.82 -5.24 -5.17
N ALA A 102 -10.66 -4.38 -5.74
CA ALA A 102 -11.54 -4.77 -6.82
C ALA A 102 -10.74 -5.04 -8.10
N ASN A 103 -10.96 -6.21 -8.70
CA ASN A 103 -10.47 -6.61 -10.01
C ASN A 103 -11.67 -6.90 -10.94
N PRO A 104 -11.57 -6.71 -12.27
CA PRO A 104 -12.66 -7.01 -13.21
C PRO A 104 -13.28 -8.42 -13.09
N LYS A 105 -12.54 -9.39 -12.53
CA LYS A 105 -12.93 -10.79 -12.32
C LYS A 105 -13.42 -11.10 -10.89
N GLY A 106 -13.31 -10.15 -9.96
CA GLY A 106 -13.73 -10.33 -8.56
C GLY A 106 -12.82 -9.60 -7.57
N MET A 107 -12.99 -9.87 -6.27
CA MET A 107 -12.15 -9.28 -5.23
C MET A 107 -10.82 -10.03 -5.09
N ILE A 108 -9.72 -9.29 -5.01
CA ILE A 108 -8.43 -9.79 -4.54
C ILE A 108 -8.32 -9.41 -3.08
N GLU A 109 -8.17 -10.39 -2.19
CA GLU A 109 -8.10 -10.17 -0.75
C GLU A 109 -6.74 -10.61 -0.23
N ALA A 110 -6.17 -9.83 0.69
CA ALA A 110 -4.96 -10.20 1.41
C ALA A 110 -5.11 -9.86 2.89
N GLU A 111 -4.77 -10.82 3.74
CA GLU A 111 -4.68 -10.66 5.18
C GLU A 111 -3.30 -11.11 5.65
N TYR A 112 -2.69 -10.30 6.51
CA TYR A 112 -1.37 -10.54 7.06
C TYR A 112 -1.44 -10.44 8.58
N THR A 113 -0.90 -11.45 9.27
CA THR A 113 -0.74 -11.44 10.73
C THR A 113 0.72 -11.72 11.07
N VAL A 114 1.34 -10.81 11.81
CA VAL A 114 2.72 -10.94 12.30
C VAL A 114 2.73 -11.80 13.56
N GLU A 115 3.35 -12.97 13.49
CA GLU A 115 3.43 -13.97 14.56
C GLU A 115 4.91 -14.28 14.85
N HIS A 116 5.44 -13.73 15.95
CA HIS A 116 6.85 -13.89 16.34
C HIS A 116 7.83 -13.56 15.19
N SER A 117 8.44 -14.60 14.60
CA SER A 117 9.42 -14.51 13.51
C SER A 117 8.84 -14.83 12.12
N ARG A 118 7.51 -14.89 12.00
CA ARG A 118 6.82 -15.16 10.74
C ARG A 118 5.67 -14.19 10.50
N VAL A 119 5.27 -14.10 9.24
CA VAL A 119 4.00 -13.50 8.83
C VAL A 119 3.13 -14.59 8.24
N LYS A 120 1.98 -14.81 8.84
CA LYS A 120 0.89 -15.59 8.25
C LYS A 120 0.21 -14.72 7.21
N ALA A 121 0.25 -15.13 5.94
CA ALA A 121 -0.42 -14.45 4.84
C ALA A 121 -1.55 -15.32 4.30
N ILE A 122 -2.76 -14.77 4.23
CA ILE A 122 -3.91 -15.38 3.58
C ILE A 122 -4.23 -14.53 2.35
N ILE A 123 -4.18 -15.13 1.17
CA ILE A 123 -4.45 -14.43 -0.09
C ILE A 123 -5.56 -15.17 -0.82
N THR A 124 -6.60 -14.44 -1.23
CA THR A 124 -7.68 -14.96 -2.06
C THR A 124 -7.66 -14.26 -3.41
N LEU A 125 -7.51 -15.03 -4.48
CA LEU A 125 -7.61 -14.52 -5.85
C LEU A 125 -8.93 -14.95 -6.49
N PRO A 126 -9.56 -14.12 -7.35
CA PRO A 126 -10.71 -14.52 -8.13
C PRO A 126 -10.42 -15.71 -9.05
N ALA A 127 -11.49 -16.33 -9.58
CA ALA A 127 -11.37 -17.29 -10.66
C ALA A 127 -10.61 -16.68 -11.86
N ASP A 128 -9.80 -17.48 -12.54
CA ASP A 128 -8.99 -17.09 -13.70
C ASP A 128 -7.96 -15.98 -13.47
N VAL A 129 -7.69 -15.61 -12.21
CA VAL A 129 -6.61 -14.70 -11.84
C VAL A 129 -5.49 -15.51 -11.19
N SER A 130 -4.29 -15.36 -11.72
CA SER A 130 -3.06 -15.88 -11.13
C SER A 130 -2.14 -14.73 -10.73
N GLY A 131 -1.09 -15.03 -9.98
CA GLY A 131 -0.16 -13.98 -9.59
C GLY A 131 1.12 -14.49 -8.97
N GLU A 132 1.83 -13.54 -8.39
CA GLU A 132 3.09 -13.76 -7.71
C GLU A 132 3.09 -13.02 -6.38
N LEU A 133 3.57 -13.68 -5.33
CA LEU A 133 3.93 -13.04 -4.07
C LEU A 133 5.43 -12.76 -4.09
N LEU A 134 5.82 -11.51 -3.89
CA LEU A 134 7.20 -11.12 -3.65
C LEU A 134 7.40 -10.82 -2.17
N TRP A 135 8.24 -11.62 -1.51
CA TRP A 135 8.56 -11.46 -0.09
C TRP A 135 10.06 -11.63 0.14
N ASN A 136 10.71 -10.61 0.73
CA ASN A 136 12.16 -10.58 0.99
C ASN A 136 13.01 -11.02 -0.23
N GLY A 137 12.64 -10.55 -1.42
CA GLY A 137 13.33 -10.87 -2.68
C GLY A 137 13.04 -12.25 -3.25
N LYS A 138 12.23 -13.08 -2.59
CA LYS A 138 11.78 -14.39 -3.09
C LYS A 138 10.39 -14.28 -3.70
N THR A 139 10.21 -14.93 -4.84
CA THR A 139 8.94 -14.98 -5.55
C THR A 139 8.29 -16.35 -5.38
N SER A 140 6.99 -16.35 -5.06
CA SER A 140 6.15 -17.55 -4.99
C SER A 140 4.93 -17.37 -5.88
N SER A 141 4.56 -18.40 -6.65
CA SER A 141 3.35 -18.35 -7.46
C SER A 141 2.09 -18.35 -6.59
N LEU A 142 1.08 -17.59 -7.01
CA LEU A 142 -0.25 -17.53 -6.41
C LEU A 142 -1.26 -18.11 -7.40
N HIS A 143 -2.15 -18.97 -6.90
CA HIS A 143 -3.24 -19.54 -7.66
C HIS A 143 -4.59 -18.91 -7.31
N ALA A 144 -5.59 -19.12 -8.15
CA ALA A 144 -6.98 -18.75 -7.89
C ALA A 144 -7.49 -19.40 -6.58
N GLY A 145 -8.48 -18.77 -5.95
CA GLY A 145 -9.02 -19.21 -4.66
C GLY A 145 -8.17 -18.78 -3.46
N LYS A 146 -8.54 -19.27 -2.28
CA LYS A 146 -7.89 -18.95 -1.01
C LYS A 146 -6.64 -19.81 -0.81
N GLN A 147 -5.54 -19.17 -0.44
CA GLN A 147 -4.29 -19.84 -0.09
C GLN A 147 -3.65 -19.22 1.15
N GLU A 148 -2.92 -20.03 1.91
CA GLU A 148 -2.18 -19.60 3.09
C GLU A 148 -0.68 -19.80 2.85
N LEU A 149 0.11 -18.78 3.20
CA LEU A 149 1.57 -18.81 3.13
C LEU A 149 2.16 -18.39 4.47
N GLN A 150 3.29 -19.01 4.82
CA GLN A 150 4.06 -18.69 6.02
C GLN A 150 5.35 -18.01 5.59
N LEU A 151 5.46 -16.70 5.82
CA LEU A 151 6.54 -15.87 5.32
C LEU A 151 7.55 -15.59 6.44
N PRO A 152 8.85 -15.82 6.24
CA PRO A 152 9.85 -15.55 7.29
C PRO A 152 10.07 -14.04 7.46
N LEU A 153 10.12 -13.53 8.70
CA LEU A 153 10.46 -12.12 8.98
C LEU A 153 11.97 -11.85 8.90
N GLU A 154 12.79 -12.89 8.97
CA GLU A 154 14.27 -12.87 8.91
C GLU A 154 14.79 -13.75 7.77
#